data_AF-A0A966QPJ3-F1
#
_entry.id   AF-A0A966QPJ3-F1
#
_cell.length_a   1.000
_cell.length_b   1.000
_cell.length_c   1.000
_cell.angle_alpha   90.00
_cell.angle_beta   90.00
_cell.angle_gamma   90.00
#
_symmetry.space_group_name_H-M   'P 1'
#
loop_
_entity.id
_entity.type
_entity.pdbx_description
1 polymer ?
#
loop_
_entity_poly.entity_id
_entity_poly.type
_entity_poly.pdbx_seq_one_letter_code
_entity_poly.pdbx_strand_id
1 'polypeptide(L)' 'MATIIFLHAHPDDECLISGGTIAKYAAAGHRLVLVTATDGRHGEKPADAS' A
#
# COMPACT_ATOMS: atom_id res chain seq x y z
N MET A 1 21.56 4.74 -3.89
CA MET A 1 20.51 5.29 -3.00
C MET A 1 19.51 6.06 -3.86
N ALA A 2 18.24 5.68 -3.85
CA ALA A 2 17.17 6.41 -4.56
C ALA A 2 15.96 6.59 -3.63
N THR A 3 15.07 7.53 -3.97
CA THR A 3 13.75 7.63 -3.34
C THR A 3 12.71 6.99 -4.24
N ILE A 4 11.90 6.09 -3.69
CA ILE A 4 10.85 5.36 -4.42
C ILE A 4 9.52 5.64 -3.73
N ILE A 5 8.50 6.01 -4.53
CA ILE A 5 7.14 6.26 -4.05
C ILE A 5 6.25 5.10 -4.50
N PHE A 6 5.56 4.50 -3.54
CA PHE A 6 4.48 3.53 -3.76
C PHE A 6 3.17 4.23 -3.48
N LEU A 7 2.39 4.49 -4.54
CA LEU A 7 1.07 5.11 -4.45
C LEU A 7 0.01 4.05 -4.66
N HIS A 8 -0.83 3.86 -3.65
CA HIS A 8 -1.91 2.88 -3.65
C HIS A 8 -3.25 3.54 -3.34
N ALA A 9 -4.35 2.89 -3.72
CA ALA A 9 -5.68 3.47 -3.60
C ALA A 9 -6.20 3.33 -2.17
N HIS A 10 -6.12 2.13 -1.60
CA HIS A 10 -6.68 1.78 -0.30
C HIS A 10 -5.60 1.28 0.66
N PRO A 11 -5.86 1.32 1.97
CA PRO A 11 -4.96 0.70 2.95
C PRO A 11 -5.04 -0.82 2.81
N ASP A 12 -3.92 -1.48 2.47
CA ASP A 12 -3.70 -2.94 2.25
C ASP A 12 -3.15 -3.28 0.85
N ASP A 13 -3.49 -2.48 -0.16
CA ASP A 13 -3.03 -2.60 -1.55
C ASP A 13 -1.51 -2.74 -1.64
N GLU A 14 -0.75 -2.04 -0.77
CA GLU A 14 0.70 -2.09 -0.78
C GLU A 14 1.23 -3.48 -0.43
N CYS A 15 0.56 -4.17 0.49
CA CYS A 15 0.90 -5.50 0.92
C CYS A 15 0.53 -6.53 -0.14
N LEU A 16 -0.66 -6.39 -0.74
CA LEU A 16 -1.22 -7.35 -1.71
C LEU A 16 -0.53 -7.28 -3.07
N ILE A 17 -0.24 -6.07 -3.54
CA ILE A 17 0.22 -5.85 -4.92
C ILE A 17 1.74 -5.73 -4.98
N SER A 18 2.36 -5.11 -3.97
CA SER A 18 3.78 -4.69 -4.06
C SER A 18 4.64 -5.03 -2.86
N GLY A 19 4.13 -5.78 -1.88
CA GLY A 19 4.83 -5.99 -0.59
C GLY A 19 6.22 -6.61 -0.76
N GLY A 20 6.35 -7.60 -1.65
CA GLY A 20 7.65 -8.19 -1.98
C GLY A 20 8.61 -7.20 -2.65
N THR A 21 8.10 -6.30 -3.50
CA THR A 21 8.89 -5.26 -4.17
C THR A 21 9.36 -4.19 -3.17
N ILE A 22 8.48 -3.76 -2.27
CA ILE A 22 8.81 -2.85 -1.16
C ILE A 22 9.93 -3.45 -0.31
N ALA A 23 9.77 -4.71 0.12
CA ALA A 23 10.76 -5.41 0.94
C ALA A 23 12.13 -5.49 0.24
N LYS A 24 12.14 -5.83 -1.05
CA LYS A 24 13.37 -5.87 -1.87
C LYS A 24 14.11 -4.54 -1.86
N TYR A 25 13.41 -3.42 -2.11
CA TYR A 25 14.07 -2.11 -2.18
C TYR A 25 14.41 -1.54 -0.81
N ALA A 26 13.66 -1.88 0.24
CA ALA A 26 14.02 -1.57 1.62
C ALA A 26 15.33 -2.27 2.00
N ALA A 27 15.46 -3.57 1.70
CA ALA A 27 16.68 -4.35 1.97
C ALA A 27 17.89 -3.84 1.19
N ALA A 28 17.69 -3.29 -0.01
CA ALA A 28 18.73 -2.63 -0.79
C ALA A 28 19.05 -1.19 -0.31
N GLY A 29 18.42 -0.73 0.78
CA GLY A 29 18.73 0.53 1.45
C GLY A 29 18.12 1.77 0.80
N HIS A 30 17.12 1.64 -0.06
CA HIS A 30 16.46 2.81 -0.66
C HIS A 30 15.55 3.54 0.34
N ARG A 31 15.36 4.85 0.16
CA ARG A 31 14.32 5.60 0.89
C ARG A 31 12.98 5.30 0.26
N LEU A 32 12.07 4.71 1.02
CA LEU A 32 10.72 4.41 0.55
C LEU A 32 9.71 5.40 1.13
N VAL A 33 8.73 5.78 0.32
CA VAL A 33 7.56 6.55 0.74
C VAL A 33 6.32 5.78 0.29
N LEU A 34 5.46 5.46 1.24
CA LEU A 34 4.15 4.87 0.96
C LEU A 34 3.10 5.97 1.00
N VAL A 35 2.25 6.03 -0.01
CA VAL A 35 1.12 6.95 -0.10
C VAL A 35 -0.15 6.14 -0.32
N THR A 36 -1.11 6.30 0.59
CA THR A 36 -2.45 5.74 0.46
C THR A 36 -3.41 6.87 0.10
N ALA A 37 -4.07 6.75 -1.04
CA ALA A 37 -4.90 7.84 -1.58
C ALA A 37 -6.23 8.01 -0.84
N THR A 38 -6.75 6.95 -0.23
CA THR A 38 -8.03 6.95 0.48
C THR A 38 -7.94 6.25 1.84
N ASP A 39 -8.93 6.46 2.70
CA ASP A 39 -9.03 5.81 4.01
C ASP A 39 -9.70 4.43 3.96
N GLY A 40 -10.15 3.96 2.79
CA GLY A 40 -10.77 2.65 2.61
C GLY A 40 -12.16 2.49 3.26
N ARG A 41 -12.82 3.59 3.68
CA ARG A 41 -14.08 3.54 4.47
C ARG A 41 -15.27 2.78 3.84
N HIS A 42 -15.18 2.42 2.56
CA HIS A 42 -16.22 1.69 1.83
C HIS A 42 -15.79 0.28 1.41
N GLY A 43 -14.66 -0.24 1.94
CA GLY A 43 -14.14 -1.56 1.62
C GLY A 43 -14.93 -2.71 2.24
N GLU A 44 -15.60 -2.47 3.37
CA GLU A 44 -16.46 -3.47 4.02
C GLU A 44 -17.91 -3.38 3.53
N LYS A 45 -18.54 -4.54 3.36
CA LYS A 45 -19.97 -4.64 3.10
C LYS A 45 -20.71 -4.32 4.40
N PRO A 46 -21.78 -3.49 4.40
CA PRO A 46 -22.62 -3.30 5.58
C PRO A 46 -23.15 -4.65 6.08
N ALA A 47 -23.20 -4.83 7.40
CA ALA A 47 -23.60 -6.09 8.03
C ALA A 47 -25.04 -6.52 7.65
N ASP A 48 -25.87 -5.57 7.24
CA ASP A 48 -27.27 -5.71 6.86
C ASP A 48 -27.49 -5.67 5.33
N ALA A 49 -26.43 -5.49 4.54
CA ALA A 49 -26.52 -5.56 3.10
C ALA A 49 -26.63 -7.02 2.66
N SER A 50 -27.87 -7.51 2.49
CA SER A 50 -28.20 -8.78 1.83
C SER A 50 -27.68 -8.78 0.39
#